data_AF-A0A6B3IR30-F1
#
_entry.id   AF-A0A6B3IR30-F1
#
_cell.length_a   1.000
_cell.length_b   1.000
_cell.length_c   1.000
_cell.angle_alpha   90.00
_cell.angle_beta   90.00
_cell.angle_gamma   90.00
#
_symmetry.space_group_name_H-M   'P 1'
#
loop_
_entity.id
_entity.type
_entity.pdbx_description
1 polymer ?
#
loop_
_entity_poly.entity_id
_entity_poly.type
_entity_poly.pdbx_seq_one_letter_code
_entity_poly.pdbx_strand_id
1 'polypeptide(L)'
;TMPPFDLWLRGTGDITGFMTTIGAACAGSRLVPVAVNGSPGFAHYKPDPEGSGFVPWAVQVIDVQDGAISGMHCFLDVERWFPL
;
A
#
# COMPACT_ATOMS: atom_id res chain seq x y z
N THR A 1 -3.13 -7.24 4.86
CA THR A 1 -3.94 -7.97 3.84
C THR A 1 -4.05 -7.12 2.60
N MET A 2 -4.45 -7.65 1.44
CA MET A 2 -4.52 -6.85 0.20
C MET A 2 -5.85 -7.01 -0.54
N PRO A 3 -6.99 -6.56 0.04
CA PRO A 3 -8.28 -6.66 -0.63
C PRO A 3 -8.27 -5.92 -1.98
N PRO A 4 -8.88 -6.49 -3.04
CA PRO A 4 -9.70 -7.70 -3.08
C PRO A 4 -8.93 -9.01 -3.32
N PHE A 5 -7.60 -8.98 -3.46
CA PHE A 5 -6.82 -10.20 -3.63
C PHE A 5 -6.81 -11.04 -2.36
N ASP A 6 -6.91 -12.36 -2.52
CA ASP A 6 -6.75 -13.32 -1.42
C ASP A 6 -5.26 -13.53 -1.08
N LEU A 7 -4.53 -12.43 -0.93
CA LEU A 7 -3.11 -12.42 -0.56
C LEU A 7 -2.96 -12.01 0.90
N TRP A 8 -2.47 -12.97 1.69
CA TRP A 8 -2.12 -12.79 3.08
C TRP A 8 -0.67 -13.23 3.30
N LEU A 9 0.15 -12.29 3.74
CA LEU A 9 1.56 -12.52 4.06
C LEU A 9 1.73 -12.32 5.56
N ARG A 10 2.51 -13.19 6.20
CA ARG A 10 2.75 -13.11 7.64
C ARG A 10 4.23 -13.25 7.95
N GLY A 11 4.75 -12.33 8.75
CA GLY A 11 6.15 -12.33 9.15
C GLY A 11 7.06 -11.65 8.13
N THR A 12 8.23 -11.23 8.59
CA THR A 12 9.16 -10.37 7.84
C THR A 12 9.70 -11.05 6.58
N GLY A 13 9.94 -12.36 6.60
CA GLY A 13 10.44 -13.11 5.44
C GLY A 13 9.48 -13.08 4.26
N ASP A 14 8.21 -13.42 4.48
CA ASP A 14 7.19 -13.42 3.43
C ASP A 14 6.93 -12.01 2.90
N ILE A 15 6.89 -11.02 3.79
CA ILE A 15 6.65 -9.62 3.43
C ILE A 15 7.80 -9.08 2.57
N THR A 16 9.06 -9.26 3.01
CA THR A 16 10.22 -8.79 2.25
C THR A 16 10.39 -9.56 0.95
N GLY A 17 10.17 -10.88 0.96
CA GLY A 17 10.15 -11.72 -0.23
C GLY A 17 9.15 -11.22 -1.27
N PHE A 18 7.92 -10.91 -0.86
CA PHE A 18 6.93 -10.30 -1.76
C PHE A 18 7.37 -8.92 -2.27
N MET A 19 7.76 -8.02 -1.36
CA MET A 19 8.16 -6.64 -1.71
C MET A 19 9.34 -6.58 -2.68
N THR A 20 10.23 -7.58 -2.65
CA THR A 20 11.42 -7.64 -3.51
C THR A 20 11.22 -8.47 -4.78
N THR A 21 10.06 -9.11 -4.95
CA THR A 21 9.74 -9.93 -6.13
C THR A 21 8.46 -9.43 -6.81
N ILE A 22 7.31 -10.07 -6.58
CA ILE A 22 6.04 -9.75 -7.23
C ILE A 22 5.58 -8.33 -6.87
N GLY A 23 5.84 -7.90 -5.64
CA GLY A 23 5.55 -6.55 -5.15
C GLY A 23 6.60 -5.50 -5.54
N ALA A 24 7.68 -5.87 -6.23
CA ALA A 24 8.76 -4.94 -6.58
C ALA A 24 8.32 -3.80 -7.49
N ALA A 25 7.18 -3.95 -8.19
CA ALA A 25 6.58 -2.88 -8.97
C ALA A 25 6.20 -1.65 -8.13
N CYS A 26 6.11 -1.77 -6.80
CA CYS A 26 5.89 -0.64 -5.89
C CYS A 26 7.16 0.20 -5.66
N ALA A 27 8.34 -0.24 -6.11
CA ALA A 27 9.57 0.53 -5.98
C ALA A 27 9.44 1.91 -6.65
N GLY A 28 9.99 2.95 -6.01
CA GLY A 28 9.92 4.32 -6.51
C GLY A 28 8.56 5.01 -6.32
N SER A 29 7.59 4.36 -5.68
CA SER A 29 6.29 4.96 -5.39
C SER A 29 6.35 6.16 -4.44
N ARG A 30 5.31 6.99 -4.50
CA ARG A 30 5.07 8.07 -3.54
C ARG A 30 3.94 7.71 -2.59
N LEU A 31 4.16 7.97 -1.31
CA LEU A 31 3.16 7.82 -0.24
C LEU A 31 2.81 9.20 0.29
N VAL A 32 1.53 9.57 0.21
CA VAL A 32 1.01 10.82 0.75
C VAL A 32 0.16 10.48 1.99
N PRO A 33 0.47 11.03 3.18
CA PRO A 33 -0.32 10.76 4.38
C PRO A 33 -1.77 11.19 4.21
N VAL A 34 -2.71 10.34 4.61
CA VAL A 34 -4.15 10.62 4.59
C VAL A 34 -4.81 10.10 5.87
N ALA A 35 -5.92 10.72 6.26
CA ALA A 35 -6.71 10.25 7.38
C ALA A 35 -7.52 9.01 6.95
N VAL A 36 -7.39 7.91 7.68
CA VAL A 36 -8.23 6.71 7.45
C VAL A 36 -8.89 6.30 8.75
N ASN A 37 -10.11 6.80 8.98
CA ASN A 37 -10.96 6.42 10.13
C ASN A 37 -10.22 6.47 11.50
N GLY A 38 -9.33 7.43 11.70
CA GLY A 38 -8.55 7.57 12.94
C GLY A 38 -7.28 6.71 13.01
N SER A 39 -7.01 5.88 12.01
CA SER A 39 -5.76 5.15 11.83
C SER A 39 -4.80 5.89 10.88
N PRO A 40 -3.48 5.70 11.02
CA PRO A 40 -2.50 6.17 10.04
C PRO A 40 -2.75 5.49 8.69
N GLY A 41 -2.73 6.27 7.62
CA GLY A 41 -2.83 5.76 6.27
C GLY A 41 -2.10 6.59 5.23
N PHE A 42 -1.92 5.99 4.06
CA PHE A 42 -1.24 6.61 2.93
C PHE A 42 -2.02 6.41 1.64
N ALA A 43 -2.18 7.50 0.89
CA ALA A 43 -2.46 7.43 -0.53
C ALA A 43 -1.19 7.00 -1.26
N HIS A 44 -1.23 5.84 -1.89
CA HIS A 44 -0.10 5.22 -2.57
C HIS A 44 -0.23 5.45 -4.08
N TYR A 45 0.76 6.13 -4.65
CA TYR A 45 0.88 6.36 -6.09
C TYR A 45 2.13 5.68 -6.64
N LYS A 46 1.99 4.89 -7.71
CA LYS A 46 3.10 4.25 -8.42
C LYS A 46 3.62 5.16 -9.53
N PRO A 47 4.91 5.05 -9.93
CA PRO A 47 5.38 5.72 -11.14
C PRO A 47 4.49 5.34 -12.33
N ASP A 48 4.11 6.32 -13.13
CA ASP A 48 3.35 6.10 -14.35
C ASP A 48 4.21 5.29 -15.34
N PRO A 49 3.77 4.10 -15.79
CA PRO A 49 4.52 3.32 -16.77
C PRO A 49 4.54 3.96 -18.17
N GLU A 50 3.54 4.80 -18.50
CA GLU A 50 3.35 5.37 -19.84
C GLU A 50 3.88 6.80 -19.98
N GLY A 51 4.36 7.41 -18.89
CA GLY A 51 4.70 8.82 -18.90
C GLY A 51 5.48 9.31 -17.69
N SER A 52 5.52 10.64 -17.55
CA SER A 52 6.11 11.28 -16.38
C SER A 52 5.02 11.48 -15.33
N GLY A 53 5.33 11.13 -14.07
CA GLY A 53 4.43 11.35 -12.95
C GLY A 53 4.09 10.07 -12.20
N PHE A 54 2.95 10.10 -11.52
CA PHE A 54 2.51 9.04 -10.64
C PHE A 54 1.02 8.79 -10.81
N VAL A 55 0.63 7.52 -10.86
CA VAL A 55 -0.76 7.07 -10.97
C VAL A 55 -1.23 6.48 -9.64
N PRO A 56 -2.50 6.71 -9.23
CA PRO A 56 -3.05 6.10 -8.03
C PRO A 56 -2.97 4.57 -8.09
N TRP A 57 -2.66 3.94 -6.96
CA TRP A 57 -2.51 2.49 -6.88
C TRP A 57 -3.25 1.87 -5.70
N ALA A 58 -3.15 2.47 -4.50
CA ALA A 58 -3.77 1.91 -3.31
C ALA A 58 -4.03 2.96 -2.23
N VAL A 59 -5.00 2.68 -1.35
CA VAL A 59 -5.01 3.27 -0.01
C VAL A 59 -4.40 2.25 0.95
N GLN A 60 -3.33 2.64 1.65
CA GLN A 60 -2.72 1.83 2.69
C GLN A 60 -3.22 2.25 4.06
N VAL A 61 -3.61 1.28 4.87
CA VAL A 61 -3.90 1.47 6.30
C VAL A 61 -2.83 0.73 7.09
N ILE A 62 -2.23 1.43 8.05
CA ILE A 62 -1.14 0.90 8.88
C ILE A 62 -1.67 0.67 10.29
N ASP A 63 -1.59 -0.58 10.73
CA ASP A 63 -1.84 -0.94 12.11
C ASP A 63 -0.54 -0.78 12.90
N VAL A 64 -0.64 -0.08 14.03
CA VAL A 64 0.50 0.16 14.93
C VAL A 64 0.17 -0.40 16.29
N GLN A 65 1.06 -1.23 16.83
CA GLN A 65 0.98 -1.76 18.17
C GLN A 65 2.34 -1.56 18.86
N ASP A 66 2.33 -1.01 20.08
CA ASP A 66 3.52 -0.76 20.88
C ASP A 66 4.65 0.01 20.14
N GLY A 67 4.25 0.96 19.28
CA GLY A 67 5.17 1.78 18.49
C GLY A 67 5.76 1.09 17.25
N ALA A 68 5.33 -0.13 16.94
CA ALA A 68 5.76 -0.88 15.75
C ALA A 68 4.59 -1.16 14.81
N ILE A 69 4.89 -1.32 13.52
CA ILE A 69 3.89 -1.73 12.52
C ILE A 69 3.53 -3.20 12.77
N SER A 70 2.29 -3.48 13.13
CA SER A 70 1.77 -4.83 13.33
C SER A 70 1.04 -5.36 12.09
N GLY A 71 0.56 -4.45 11.23
CA GLY A 71 -0.21 -4.80 10.04
C GLY A 71 -0.17 -3.71 8.97
N MET A 72 -0.31 -4.14 7.71
CA MET A 72 -0.48 -3.26 6.57
C MET A 72 -1.61 -3.80 5.69
N HIS A 73 -2.55 -2.93 5.36
CA HIS A 73 -3.72 -3.24 4.55
C HIS A 73 -3.72 -2.37 3.30
N CYS A 74 -3.61 -2.98 2.12
CA CYS A 74 -3.56 -2.25 0.86
C CYS A 74 -4.87 -2.47 0.12
N PHE A 75 -5.71 -1.44 0.04
CA PHE A 75 -6.96 -1.44 -0.70
C PHE A 75 -6.71 -0.98 -2.13
N LEU A 76 -6.89 -1.87 -3.11
CA LEU A 76 -6.49 -1.63 -4.50
C LEU A 76 -7.63 -1.14 -5.43
N ASP A 77 -8.83 -0.91 -4.88
CA ASP A 77 -9.98 -0.42 -5.63
C ASP A 77 -9.84 1.08 -5.92
N VAL A 78 -8.98 1.41 -6.89
CA VAL A 78 -8.57 2.78 -7.20
C VAL A 78 -9.76 3.66 -7.56
N GLU A 79 -10.68 3.18 -8.40
CA GLU A 79 -11.85 3.94 -8.84
C GLU A 79 -12.77 4.31 -7.68
N ARG A 80 -12.84 3.46 -6.66
CA ARG A 80 -13.66 3.71 -5.46
C ARG A 80 -13.01 4.73 -4.52
N TRP A 81 -11.70 4.67 -4.36
CA TRP A 81 -11.00 5.44 -3.31
C TRP A 81 -10.37 6.73 -3.80
N PHE A 82 -10.20 6.91 -5.11
CA PHE A 82 -9.56 8.10 -5.68
C PHE A 82 -10.53 8.89 -6.57
N PRO A 83 -10.39 10.23 -6.65
CA PRO A 83 -9.46 11.06 -5.87
C PRO A 83 -9.85 11.10 -4.38
N LEU A 84 -8.85 11.20 -3.50
CA LEU A 84 -9.02 11.31 -2.05
C LEU A 84 -9.34 12.74 -1.62
#